data_AF-A0A1J1E7X4-F1
#
_entry.id   AF-A0A1J1E7X4-F1
#
_cell.length_a   1.000
_cell.length_b   1.000
_cell.length_c   1.000
_cell.angle_alpha   90.00
_cell.angle_beta   90.00
_cell.angle_gamma   90.00
#
_symmetry.space_group_name_H-M   'P 1'
#
loop_
_entity.id
_entity.type
_entity.pdbx_description
1 polymer ?
#
loop_
_entity_poly.entity_id
_entity_poly.type
_entity_poly.pdbx_seq_one_letter_code
_entity_poly.pdbx_strand_id
1 'polypeptide(L)'
;MKTNILFKNTLSLLTLGLVVFSCAKPTEGPKTEEDAKADIQKAIANIKSIAFTKYKNSVTGNTSATETYAALFIKKTPALAYTDKSYDKFEARIEADGVIKVLVPFDKTLDISTAATLKATITFNGKIGPNIYLGDSTTPLDSTITSFDYDITTELIHSKLIKPEGISHSFKLSRKEKDSNPIEKVFKIVFVHDKPSKDCTIGPDDFKFTVADTGINTITNLTPVGTGAVTPTSNSTIKAHYVAPTESDKKDGTEAKPFEFQLRKSTSGKTPGELKENGVVDTDYFKADALKLPNGAFIEVDATTTACSGTDCNNVNPITGIKSGGTASTTTTDLKGASSNAKIEYKFTVVAQDGVTKKHYKLTINAEAPVS
;
A
#
# COMPACT_ATOMS: atom_id res chain seq x y z
N MET A 1 -31.63 -82.48 -6.19
CA MET A 1 -30.51 -81.57 -5.90
C MET A 1 -30.61 -81.11 -4.45
N LYS A 2 -29.53 -81.36 -3.70
CA LYS A 2 -28.93 -80.58 -2.60
C LYS A 2 -29.82 -80.16 -1.41
N THR A 3 -29.76 -80.86 -0.27
CA THR A 3 -28.83 -80.82 0.91
C THR A 3 -29.26 -79.86 2.04
N ASN A 4 -29.41 -80.47 3.22
CA ASN A 4 -29.19 -80.03 4.62
C ASN A 4 -28.50 -78.66 4.83
N ILE A 5 -28.76 -77.92 5.92
CA ILE A 5 -28.04 -77.97 7.23
C ILE A 5 -28.67 -76.84 8.10
N LEU A 6 -29.30 -77.04 9.28
CA LEU A 6 -28.79 -77.32 10.63
C LEU A 6 -27.76 -76.29 11.17
N PHE A 7 -28.22 -75.23 11.86
CA PHE A 7 -27.37 -74.48 12.79
C PHE A 7 -27.80 -74.75 14.23
N LYS A 8 -27.05 -75.64 14.89
CA LYS A 8 -27.04 -75.85 16.33
C LYS A 8 -26.14 -74.79 16.97
N ASN A 9 -26.71 -73.99 17.87
CA ASN A 9 -25.96 -73.18 18.82
C ASN A 9 -25.56 -74.06 20.01
N THR A 10 -24.29 -74.47 20.03
CA THR A 10 -23.64 -75.01 21.23
C THR A 10 -22.17 -74.59 21.24
N LEU A 11 -21.82 -73.62 22.07
CA LEU A 11 -20.54 -73.54 22.80
C LEU A 11 -20.68 -72.36 23.80
N SER A 12 -20.91 -72.57 25.09
CA SER A 12 -20.06 -73.19 26.10
C SER A 12 -18.81 -72.36 26.47
N LEU A 13 -18.71 -72.14 27.77
CA LEU A 13 -17.54 -71.83 28.60
C LEU A 13 -17.05 -70.38 28.69
N LEU A 14 -17.71 -69.68 29.61
CA LEU A 14 -17.12 -68.73 30.55
C LEU A 14 -15.98 -69.40 31.35
N THR A 15 -14.74 -68.92 31.23
CA THR A 15 -13.71 -69.13 32.26
C THR A 15 -12.70 -67.98 32.31
N LEU A 16 -12.63 -67.40 33.51
CA LEU A 16 -11.47 -66.81 34.19
C LEU A 16 -10.89 -65.48 33.71
N GLY A 17 -10.90 -64.54 34.66
CA GLY A 17 -9.64 -64.02 35.18
C GLY A 17 -9.40 -62.53 34.94
N LEU A 18 -9.40 -61.78 36.04
CA LEU A 18 -8.91 -60.40 36.18
C LEU A 18 -7.61 -60.14 35.41
N VAL A 19 -7.35 -58.88 35.03
CA VAL A 19 -6.23 -58.07 35.56
C VAL A 19 -6.33 -56.61 35.07
N VAL A 20 -6.62 -55.75 36.04
CA VAL A 20 -6.04 -54.43 36.35
C VAL A 20 -6.07 -53.32 35.29
N PHE A 21 -6.88 -52.29 35.59
CA PHE A 21 -6.81 -50.94 35.05
C PHE A 21 -5.39 -50.38 35.16
N SER A 22 -4.78 -50.09 34.01
CA SER A 22 -3.66 -49.16 33.90
C SER A 22 -4.11 -48.01 33.01
N CYS A 23 -3.92 -46.78 33.50
CA CYS A 23 -4.34 -45.53 32.90
C CYS A 23 -3.69 -45.31 31.52
N ALA A 24 -4.36 -45.74 30.45
CA ALA A 24 -4.27 -45.05 29.17
C ALA A 24 -5.48 -44.13 29.06
N LYS A 25 -5.26 -42.86 28.70
CA LYS A 25 -6.32 -42.01 28.14
C LYS A 25 -7.14 -42.83 27.15
N PRO A 26 -8.46 -42.60 27.01
CA PRO A 26 -9.18 -43.17 25.88
C PRO A 26 -8.50 -42.65 24.63
N THR A 27 -7.73 -43.52 23.97
CA THR A 27 -7.29 -43.30 22.61
C THR A 27 -8.58 -43.13 21.83
N GLU A 28 -8.83 -41.92 21.31
CA GLU A 28 -9.93 -41.70 20.37
C GLU A 28 -9.87 -42.84 19.35
N GLY A 29 -10.96 -43.61 19.24
CA GLY A 29 -11.04 -44.70 18.27
C GLY A 29 -10.75 -44.19 16.86
N PRO A 30 -10.47 -45.09 15.89
CA PRO A 30 -10.22 -44.69 14.51
C PRO A 30 -11.35 -43.76 14.04
N LYS A 31 -11.02 -42.51 13.73
CA LYS A 31 -11.98 -41.55 13.18
C LYS A 31 -12.46 -42.06 11.83
N THR A 32 -13.75 -41.90 11.54
CA THR A 32 -14.31 -42.32 10.25
C THR A 32 -13.78 -41.44 9.11
N GLU A 33 -13.89 -41.90 7.86
CA GLU A 33 -13.51 -41.10 6.68
C GLU A 33 -14.30 -39.78 6.62
N GLU A 34 -15.55 -39.77 7.08
CA GLU A 34 -16.38 -38.56 7.21
C GLU A 34 -15.85 -37.61 8.29
N ASP A 35 -15.43 -38.11 9.45
CA ASP A 35 -14.82 -37.31 10.51
C ASP A 35 -13.49 -36.68 10.04
N ALA A 36 -12.69 -37.43 9.28
CA ALA A 36 -11.45 -36.94 8.71
C ALA A 36 -11.69 -35.84 7.65
N LYS A 37 -12.72 -36.00 6.79
CA LYS A 37 -13.15 -34.97 5.84
C LYS A 37 -13.63 -33.70 6.55
N ALA A 38 -14.43 -33.86 7.60
CA ALA A 38 -14.96 -32.75 8.39
C ALA A 38 -13.85 -31.99 9.13
N ASP A 39 -12.90 -32.69 9.74
CA ASP A 39 -11.78 -32.07 10.46
C ASP A 39 -10.84 -31.31 9.51
N ILE A 40 -10.58 -31.85 8.32
CA ILE A 40 -9.81 -31.17 7.28
C ILE A 40 -10.54 -29.94 6.80
N GLN A 41 -11.83 -30.06 6.44
CA GLN A 41 -12.66 -28.91 6.08
C GLN A 41 -12.67 -27.84 7.17
N LYS A 42 -12.67 -28.23 8.46
CA LYS A 42 -12.58 -27.31 9.59
C LYS A 42 -11.21 -26.65 9.71
N ALA A 43 -10.11 -27.40 9.59
CA ALA A 43 -8.75 -26.84 9.57
C ALA A 43 -8.54 -25.87 8.39
N ILE A 44 -9.14 -26.18 7.24
CA ILE A 44 -9.14 -25.37 6.01
C ILE A 44 -9.95 -24.09 6.16
N ALA A 45 -11.19 -24.21 6.66
CA ALA A 45 -12.08 -23.09 6.93
C ALA A 45 -11.52 -22.16 8.03
N ASN A 46 -10.51 -22.63 8.78
CA ASN A 46 -9.87 -21.90 9.86
C ASN A 46 -8.65 -21.09 9.42
N ILE A 47 -8.26 -21.00 8.14
CA ILE A 47 -7.21 -20.02 7.77
C ILE A 47 -7.74 -18.62 8.08
N LYS A 48 -7.11 -17.97 9.06
CA LYS A 48 -7.46 -16.65 9.56
C LYS A 48 -6.88 -15.54 8.68
N SER A 49 -5.62 -15.69 8.29
CA SER A 49 -4.91 -14.65 7.54
C SER A 49 -3.71 -15.24 6.82
N ILE A 50 -3.36 -14.60 5.71
CA ILE A 50 -2.10 -14.83 5.00
C ILE A 50 -1.45 -13.46 4.85
N ALA A 51 -0.23 -13.30 5.38
CA ALA A 51 0.41 -12.00 5.46
C ALA A 51 1.89 -12.07 5.08
N PHE A 52 2.37 -11.00 4.45
CA PHE A 52 3.76 -10.78 4.10
C PHE A 52 4.32 -9.69 5.01
N THR A 53 5.22 -10.07 5.90
CA THR A 53 5.80 -9.14 6.89
C THR A 53 7.12 -8.59 6.42
N LYS A 54 7.42 -7.34 6.82
CA LYS A 54 8.69 -6.66 6.56
C LYS A 54 9.89 -7.54 6.87
N TYR A 55 9.97 -8.02 8.10
CA TYR A 55 11.09 -8.83 8.62
C TYR A 55 11.46 -10.03 7.72
N LYS A 56 10.48 -10.67 7.08
CA LYS A 56 10.69 -11.86 6.24
C LYS A 56 10.94 -11.53 4.76
N ASN A 57 10.76 -10.27 4.36
CA ASN A 57 10.80 -9.82 2.98
C ASN A 57 11.68 -8.56 2.80
N SER A 58 12.60 -8.33 3.72
CA SER A 58 13.65 -7.31 3.60
C SER A 58 14.94 -7.91 3.07
N VAL A 59 15.83 -7.05 2.57
CA VAL A 59 17.25 -7.38 2.47
C VAL A 59 17.87 -7.55 3.86
N THR A 60 19.02 -8.22 3.92
CA THR A 60 19.78 -8.44 5.16
C THR A 60 19.96 -7.12 5.93
N GLY A 61 19.58 -7.12 7.22
CA GLY A 61 19.63 -5.94 8.08
C GLY A 61 18.37 -5.05 8.08
N ASN A 62 17.31 -5.42 7.34
CA ASN A 62 16.03 -4.70 7.31
C ASN A 62 16.13 -3.24 6.85
N THR A 63 17.12 -2.92 6.02
CA THR A 63 17.39 -1.55 5.54
C THR A 63 16.57 -1.18 4.30
N SER A 64 16.16 -2.17 3.50
CA SER A 64 15.27 -1.98 2.34
C SER A 64 14.39 -3.22 2.08
N ALA A 65 13.26 -3.03 1.41
CA ALA A 65 12.43 -4.12 0.92
C ALA A 65 13.11 -4.84 -0.26
N THR A 66 12.80 -6.13 -0.44
CA THR A 66 12.95 -6.74 -1.77
C THR A 66 12.02 -6.05 -2.77
N GLU A 67 12.37 -6.04 -4.04
CA GLU A 67 11.57 -5.39 -5.08
C GLU A 67 10.14 -5.95 -5.15
N THR A 68 10.00 -7.27 -5.08
CA THR A 68 8.71 -7.97 -5.09
C THR A 68 7.85 -7.63 -3.88
N TYR A 69 8.45 -7.40 -2.71
CA TYR A 69 7.71 -6.99 -1.52
C TYR A 69 7.29 -5.53 -1.60
N ALA A 70 8.19 -4.65 -2.06
CA ALA A 70 7.88 -3.24 -2.28
C ALA A 70 6.70 -3.05 -3.24
N ALA A 71 6.60 -3.92 -4.26
CA ALA A 71 5.51 -3.90 -5.24
C ALA A 71 4.12 -4.21 -4.65
N LEU A 72 4.02 -4.77 -3.45
CA LEU A 72 2.72 -5.02 -2.79
C LEU A 72 2.10 -3.75 -2.19
N PHE A 73 2.84 -2.64 -2.12
CA PHE A 73 2.38 -1.42 -1.46
C PHE A 73 2.03 -0.32 -2.46
N ILE A 74 0.96 0.42 -2.15
CA ILE A 74 0.49 1.51 -3.01
C ILE A 74 1.60 2.53 -3.16
N LYS A 75 2.02 2.81 -4.40
CA LYS A 75 2.96 3.88 -4.69
C LYS A 75 2.34 5.21 -4.22
N LYS A 76 3.09 6.04 -3.51
CA LYS A 76 2.70 7.42 -3.18
C LYS A 76 3.69 8.37 -3.85
N THR A 77 3.29 9.62 -4.03
CA THR A 77 4.17 10.64 -4.61
C THR A 77 4.32 11.79 -3.61
N PRO A 78 5.52 12.05 -3.07
CA PRO A 78 6.73 11.23 -3.22
C PRO A 78 6.58 9.84 -2.57
N ALA A 79 7.47 8.91 -2.96
CA ALA A 79 7.48 7.56 -2.40
C ALA A 79 7.67 7.60 -0.87
N LEU A 80 6.95 6.74 -0.16
CA LEU A 80 7.13 6.60 1.28
C LEU A 80 8.49 5.96 1.55
N ALA A 81 9.17 6.44 2.60
CA ALA A 81 10.37 5.81 3.08
C ALA A 81 10.05 4.38 3.57
N TYR A 82 11.00 3.45 3.45
CA TYR A 82 10.81 2.08 3.92
C TYR A 82 10.64 1.98 5.45
N THR A 83 10.94 3.05 6.18
CA THR A 83 10.66 3.19 7.62
C THR A 83 9.18 3.46 7.93
N ASP A 84 8.36 3.76 6.92
CA ASP A 84 6.92 3.95 7.09
C ASP A 84 6.25 2.64 7.54
N LYS A 85 5.31 2.77 8.50
CA LYS A 85 4.58 1.63 9.08
C LYS A 85 3.73 0.90 8.06
N SER A 86 3.36 1.52 6.94
CA SER A 86 2.67 0.82 5.86
C SER A 86 3.44 -0.40 5.38
N TYR A 87 4.77 -0.39 5.45
CA TYR A 87 5.63 -1.51 5.05
C TYR A 87 5.76 -2.63 6.08
N ASP A 88 5.18 -2.50 7.29
CA ASP A 88 5.34 -3.51 8.34
C ASP A 88 4.69 -4.85 7.96
N LYS A 89 3.54 -4.78 7.28
CA LYS A 89 2.74 -5.95 6.92
C LYS A 89 1.83 -5.66 5.73
N PHE A 90 1.79 -6.62 4.79
CA PHE A 90 0.74 -6.70 3.77
C PHE A 90 -0.14 -7.92 4.04
N GLU A 91 -1.46 -7.76 4.04
CA GLU A 91 -2.41 -8.87 4.25
C GLU A 91 -3.12 -9.22 2.94
N ALA A 92 -3.12 -10.51 2.59
CA ALA A 92 -3.89 -11.02 1.48
C ALA A 92 -5.38 -11.16 1.85
N ARG A 93 -6.25 -11.02 0.84
CA ARG A 93 -7.69 -11.18 1.00
C ARG A 93 -8.08 -12.64 0.82
N ILE A 94 -8.68 -13.24 1.84
CA ILE A 94 -9.25 -14.58 1.73
C ILE A 94 -10.67 -14.45 1.12
N GLU A 95 -10.91 -15.16 0.03
CA GLU A 95 -12.24 -15.29 -0.58
C GLU A 95 -12.83 -16.68 -0.28
N ALA A 96 -14.05 -16.93 -0.77
CA ALA A 96 -14.69 -18.23 -0.62
C ALA A 96 -13.85 -19.37 -1.25
N ASP A 97 -14.13 -20.60 -0.82
CA ASP A 97 -13.62 -21.85 -1.39
C ASP A 97 -12.10 -22.09 -1.32
N GLY A 98 -11.35 -21.25 -0.62
CA GLY A 98 -9.90 -21.39 -0.44
C GLY A 98 -9.08 -20.64 -1.50
N VAL A 99 -9.70 -19.68 -2.19
CA VAL A 99 -8.98 -18.71 -3.03
C VAL A 99 -8.50 -17.55 -2.15
N ILE A 100 -7.22 -17.24 -2.24
CA ILE A 100 -6.57 -16.14 -1.55
C ILE A 100 -6.08 -15.16 -2.62
N LYS A 101 -6.54 -13.92 -2.57
CA LYS A 101 -6.08 -12.87 -3.48
C LYS A 101 -5.04 -11.99 -2.81
N VAL A 102 -3.88 -11.88 -3.47
CA VAL A 102 -2.89 -10.85 -3.17
C VAL A 102 -3.16 -9.70 -4.14
N LEU A 103 -3.74 -8.62 -3.62
CA LEU A 103 -4.11 -7.45 -4.42
C LEU A 103 -2.90 -6.54 -4.60
N VAL A 104 -2.19 -6.70 -5.70
CA VAL A 104 -1.03 -5.87 -6.06
C VAL A 104 -1.55 -4.51 -6.55
N PRO A 105 -1.15 -3.38 -5.96
CA PRO A 105 -1.58 -2.06 -6.43
C PRO A 105 -1.38 -1.89 -7.94
N PHE A 106 -2.35 -1.27 -8.60
CA PHE A 106 -2.29 -1.08 -10.06
C PHE A 106 -1.06 -0.27 -10.47
N ASP A 107 -0.27 -0.80 -11.39
CA ASP A 107 0.91 -0.12 -11.91
C ASP A 107 1.22 -0.61 -13.33
N LYS A 108 1.08 0.27 -14.31
CA LYS A 108 1.35 -0.02 -15.73
C LYS A 108 2.83 -0.26 -16.01
N THR A 109 3.71 0.18 -15.12
CA THR A 109 5.17 0.09 -15.27
C THR A 109 5.78 -1.11 -14.55
N LEU A 110 4.97 -1.89 -13.82
CA LEU A 110 5.45 -3.01 -13.03
C LEU A 110 5.88 -4.18 -13.94
N ASP A 111 7.17 -4.52 -13.89
CA ASP A 111 7.77 -5.59 -14.70
C ASP A 111 8.87 -6.35 -13.93
N ILE A 112 8.48 -7.01 -12.84
CA ILE A 112 9.37 -7.94 -12.11
C ILE A 112 9.26 -9.30 -12.79
N SER A 113 10.00 -9.46 -13.89
CA SER A 113 9.96 -10.66 -14.74
C SER A 113 10.84 -11.81 -14.24
N THR A 114 11.85 -11.52 -13.42
CA THR A 114 12.63 -12.56 -12.74
C THR A 114 11.87 -13.00 -11.49
N ALA A 115 11.54 -14.30 -11.42
CA ALA A 115 10.81 -14.83 -10.29
C ALA A 115 11.62 -14.69 -8.99
N ALA A 116 10.98 -14.13 -7.96
CA ALA A 116 11.57 -13.89 -6.66
C ALA A 116 10.64 -14.41 -5.55
N THR A 117 11.24 -14.80 -4.42
CA THR A 117 10.52 -15.42 -3.32
C THR A 117 9.93 -14.37 -2.39
N LEU A 118 8.61 -14.39 -2.24
CA LEU A 118 7.87 -13.75 -1.16
C LEU A 118 7.61 -14.77 -0.05
N LYS A 119 7.94 -14.40 1.20
CA LYS A 119 7.69 -15.23 2.37
C LYS A 119 6.38 -14.80 3.03
N ALA A 120 5.37 -15.67 2.94
CA ALA A 120 4.08 -15.48 3.58
C ALA A 120 4.02 -16.23 4.91
N THR A 121 3.35 -15.66 5.90
CA THR A 121 2.94 -16.38 7.12
C THR A 121 1.44 -16.65 7.05
N ILE A 122 1.09 -17.93 7.06
CA ILE A 122 -0.29 -18.42 7.07
C ILE A 122 -0.66 -18.68 8.52
N THR A 123 -1.74 -18.06 8.98
CA THR A 123 -2.22 -18.15 10.37
C THR A 123 -3.60 -18.78 10.40
N PHE A 124 -3.83 -19.64 11.39
CA PHE A 124 -5.11 -20.30 11.63
C PHE A 124 -5.88 -19.64 12.78
N ASN A 125 -7.21 -19.83 12.83
CA ASN A 125 -8.10 -19.42 13.92
C ASN A 125 -7.91 -20.25 15.21
N GLY A 126 -6.95 -21.18 15.22
CA GLY A 126 -6.65 -22.06 16.33
C GLY A 126 -5.52 -23.02 15.99
N LYS A 127 -5.37 -24.08 16.79
CA LYS A 127 -4.41 -25.15 16.52
C LYS A 127 -4.82 -25.97 15.30
N ILE A 128 -3.86 -26.38 14.48
CA ILE A 128 -4.11 -27.10 13.23
C ILE A 128 -4.58 -28.56 13.45
N GLY A 129 -4.27 -29.16 14.61
CA GLY A 129 -4.60 -30.55 14.92
C GLY A 129 -3.55 -31.55 14.44
N PRO A 130 -3.63 -32.83 14.85
CA PRO A 130 -2.64 -33.84 14.51
C PRO A 130 -2.73 -34.30 13.05
N ASN A 131 -1.65 -34.90 12.55
CA ASN A 131 -1.58 -35.58 11.26
C ASN A 131 -1.89 -34.71 10.02
N ILE A 132 -1.66 -33.40 10.11
CA ILE A 132 -1.78 -32.47 8.98
C ILE A 132 -0.41 -32.27 8.32
N TYR A 133 -0.35 -32.38 7.00
CA TYR A 133 0.85 -32.28 6.18
C TYR A 133 0.73 -31.11 5.20
N LEU A 134 1.87 -30.44 4.96
CA LEU A 134 2.00 -29.38 3.96
C LEU A 134 2.63 -29.93 2.68
N GLY A 135 1.95 -29.75 1.54
CA GLY A 135 2.40 -30.25 0.25
C GLY A 135 2.57 -31.76 0.26
N ASP A 136 3.75 -32.22 -0.17
CA ASP A 136 4.13 -33.63 -0.20
C ASP A 136 5.11 -33.98 0.94
N SER A 137 5.15 -33.16 2.01
CA SER A 137 5.96 -33.44 3.19
C SER A 137 5.59 -34.80 3.80
N THR A 138 6.61 -35.57 4.20
CA THR A 138 6.45 -36.82 4.95
C THR A 138 6.35 -36.59 6.47
N THR A 139 6.65 -35.37 6.92
CA THR A 139 6.57 -34.97 8.33
C THR A 139 5.33 -34.11 8.55
N PRO A 140 4.45 -34.46 9.52
CA PRO A 140 3.30 -33.65 9.82
C PRO A 140 3.74 -32.33 10.47
N LEU A 141 2.95 -31.29 10.26
CA LEU A 141 3.03 -30.06 11.02
C LEU A 141 2.80 -30.35 12.50
N ASP A 142 3.51 -29.64 13.38
CA ASP A 142 3.27 -29.75 14.82
C ASP A 142 1.82 -29.36 15.13
N SER A 143 1.08 -30.28 15.76
CA SER A 143 -0.34 -30.15 16.06
C SER A 143 -0.72 -28.91 16.88
N THR A 144 0.24 -28.26 17.52
CA THR A 144 0.07 -27.10 18.38
C THR A 144 0.30 -25.77 17.68
N ILE A 145 0.82 -25.78 16.44
CA ILE A 145 1.10 -24.53 15.72
C ILE A 145 -0.20 -23.82 15.38
N THR A 146 -0.15 -22.49 15.43
CA THR A 146 -1.21 -21.59 14.98
C THR A 146 -0.84 -20.88 13.68
N SER A 147 0.39 -21.06 13.20
CA SER A 147 0.88 -20.47 11.96
C SER A 147 2.06 -21.25 11.41
N PHE A 148 2.29 -21.13 10.10
CA PHE A 148 3.50 -21.61 9.42
C PHE A 148 3.89 -20.66 8.30
N ASP A 149 5.14 -20.76 7.86
CA ASP A 149 5.66 -19.98 6.74
C ASP A 149 5.57 -20.74 5.44
N TYR A 150 5.29 -19.99 4.36
CA TYR A 150 5.19 -20.52 3.01
C TYR A 150 5.88 -19.59 2.03
N ASP A 151 6.82 -20.17 1.27
CA ASP A 151 7.60 -19.47 0.27
C ASP A 151 6.85 -19.48 -1.07
N ILE A 152 6.68 -18.29 -1.66
CA ILE A 152 5.99 -18.09 -2.92
C ILE A 152 6.97 -17.47 -3.90
N THR A 153 7.51 -18.27 -4.81
CA THR A 153 8.41 -17.78 -5.86
C THR A 153 7.59 -17.32 -7.05
N THR A 154 7.52 -16.01 -7.28
CA THR A 154 6.64 -15.42 -8.29
C THR A 154 7.32 -14.30 -9.04
N GLU A 155 6.93 -14.14 -10.31
CA GLU A 155 7.09 -12.88 -11.04
C GLU A 155 5.91 -11.94 -10.68
N LEU A 156 6.07 -10.64 -10.90
CA LEU A 156 4.99 -9.64 -10.81
C LEU A 156 5.08 -8.73 -12.04
N ILE A 157 4.28 -9.04 -13.07
CA ILE A 157 4.28 -8.32 -14.34
C ILE A 157 2.88 -7.79 -14.62
N HIS A 158 2.77 -6.50 -14.95
CA HIS A 158 1.50 -5.83 -15.23
C HIS A 158 0.59 -6.62 -16.18
N SER A 159 1.11 -7.06 -17.33
CA SER A 159 0.35 -7.77 -18.37
C SER A 159 -0.26 -9.10 -17.93
N LYS A 160 0.28 -9.73 -16.87
CA LYS A 160 -0.25 -10.95 -16.25
C LYS A 160 -1.20 -10.62 -15.10
N LEU A 161 -0.87 -9.62 -14.30
CA LEU A 161 -1.65 -9.19 -13.14
C LEU A 161 -3.00 -8.55 -13.48
N ILE A 162 -3.14 -7.92 -14.66
CA ILE A 162 -4.42 -7.34 -15.11
C ILE A 162 -5.45 -8.40 -15.52
N LYS A 163 -5.04 -9.64 -15.74
CA LYS A 163 -5.94 -10.70 -16.18
C LYS A 163 -6.72 -11.25 -14.99
N PRO A 164 -8.00 -11.64 -15.16
CA PRO A 164 -8.82 -12.18 -14.07
C PRO A 164 -8.21 -13.41 -13.38
N GLU A 165 -7.51 -14.26 -14.14
CA GLU A 165 -6.82 -15.44 -13.62
C GLU A 165 -5.55 -15.12 -12.82
N GLY A 166 -4.97 -13.93 -13.02
CA GLY A 166 -3.76 -13.45 -12.38
C GLY A 166 -2.56 -14.39 -12.52
N ILE A 167 -1.60 -14.21 -11.62
CA ILE A 167 -0.48 -15.14 -11.43
C ILE A 167 -0.84 -16.05 -10.27
N SER A 168 -0.96 -17.35 -10.53
CA SER A 168 -1.53 -18.31 -9.59
C SER A 168 -0.46 -19.25 -9.04
N HIS A 169 -0.51 -19.45 -7.72
CA HIS A 169 0.25 -20.44 -6.97
C HIS A 169 -0.71 -21.29 -6.16
N SER A 170 -0.27 -22.48 -5.79
CA SER A 170 -1.08 -23.36 -4.96
C SER A 170 -0.25 -24.10 -3.94
N PHE A 171 -0.80 -24.25 -2.75
CA PHE A 171 -0.30 -25.19 -1.76
C PHE A 171 -1.41 -26.13 -1.35
N LYS A 172 -1.02 -27.28 -0.84
CA LYS A 172 -1.93 -28.34 -0.44
C LYS A 172 -1.77 -28.58 1.06
N LEU A 173 -2.89 -28.69 1.76
CA LEU A 173 -2.91 -29.31 3.08
C LEU A 173 -3.58 -30.68 2.93
N SER A 174 -2.99 -31.69 3.55
CA SER A 174 -3.58 -33.03 3.60
C SER A 174 -3.60 -33.56 5.02
N ARG A 175 -4.55 -34.46 5.30
CA ARG A 175 -4.53 -35.28 6.50
C ARG A 175 -4.45 -36.73 6.11
N LYS A 176 -3.62 -37.47 6.82
CA LYS A 176 -3.47 -38.91 6.62
C LYS A 176 -3.55 -39.61 7.95
N GLU A 177 -4.57 -40.46 8.12
CA GLU A 177 -4.64 -41.40 9.23
C GLU A 177 -3.96 -42.71 8.86
N LYS A 178 -3.58 -43.49 9.88
CA LYS A 178 -2.94 -44.79 9.69
C LYS A 178 -3.83 -45.69 8.81
N ASP A 179 -3.23 -46.28 7.78
CA ASP A 179 -3.89 -47.20 6.83
C ASP A 179 -5.05 -46.60 6.01
N SER A 180 -5.09 -45.26 5.88
CA SER A 180 -6.07 -44.52 5.07
C SER A 180 -5.42 -43.75 3.91
N ASN A 181 -6.22 -43.50 2.87
CA ASN A 181 -5.85 -42.56 1.81
C ASN A 181 -5.85 -41.13 2.35
N PRO A 182 -4.88 -40.28 1.95
CA PRO A 182 -4.86 -38.89 2.38
C PRO A 182 -6.08 -38.15 1.82
N ILE A 183 -6.70 -37.33 2.65
CA ILE A 183 -7.73 -36.39 2.22
C ILE A 183 -7.06 -35.02 2.07
N GLU A 184 -7.32 -34.35 0.96
CA GLU A 184 -6.54 -33.19 0.54
C GLU A 184 -7.42 -31.96 0.28
N LYS A 185 -6.84 -30.78 0.48
CA LYS A 185 -7.37 -29.52 -0.05
C LYS A 185 -6.26 -28.67 -0.62
N VAL A 186 -6.52 -28.20 -1.82
CA VAL A 186 -5.69 -27.22 -2.51
C VAL A 186 -6.20 -25.82 -2.19
N PHE A 187 -5.27 -24.95 -1.78
CA PHE A 187 -5.47 -23.53 -1.66
C PHE A 187 -4.81 -22.84 -2.84
N LYS A 188 -5.49 -21.84 -3.39
CA LYS A 188 -5.00 -21.09 -4.53
C LYS A 188 -4.66 -19.67 -4.08
N ILE A 189 -3.40 -19.28 -4.19
CA ILE A 189 -2.94 -17.91 -3.99
C ILE A 189 -2.86 -17.26 -5.37
N VAL A 190 -3.58 -16.17 -5.58
CA VAL A 190 -3.65 -15.47 -6.86
C VAL A 190 -3.21 -14.03 -6.68
N PHE A 191 -2.14 -13.66 -7.37
CA PHE A 191 -1.72 -12.27 -7.49
C PHE A 191 -2.49 -11.64 -8.64
N VAL A 192 -3.21 -10.57 -8.35
CA VAL A 192 -3.96 -9.78 -9.34
C VAL A 192 -3.75 -8.30 -9.02
N HIS A 193 -3.87 -7.45 -10.04
CA HIS A 193 -3.92 -6.03 -9.78
C HIS A 193 -5.21 -5.66 -9.03
N ASP A 194 -5.07 -4.78 -8.05
CA ASP A 194 -6.21 -4.07 -7.49
C ASP A 194 -6.80 -3.12 -8.55
N LYS A 195 -8.02 -2.65 -8.30
CA LYS A 195 -8.65 -1.63 -9.13
C LYS A 195 -7.81 -0.35 -9.06
N PRO A 196 -7.47 0.27 -10.21
CA PRO A 196 -6.72 1.51 -10.19
C PRO A 196 -7.52 2.61 -9.49
N SER A 197 -6.86 3.34 -8.60
CA SER A 197 -7.44 4.52 -7.96
C SER A 197 -7.69 5.61 -9.00
N LYS A 198 -8.87 6.21 -8.93
CA LYS A 198 -9.22 7.42 -9.68
C LYS A 198 -8.98 8.71 -8.89
N ASP A 199 -8.54 8.59 -7.64
CA ASP A 199 -8.29 9.76 -6.80
C ASP A 199 -6.98 10.45 -7.19
N CYS A 200 -7.11 11.72 -7.54
CA CYS A 200 -6.03 12.67 -7.84
C CYS A 200 -6.32 14.03 -7.18
N THR A 201 -7.07 14.03 -6.08
CA THR A 201 -7.48 15.25 -5.38
C THR A 201 -6.40 15.70 -4.40
N ILE A 202 -6.04 16.99 -4.44
CA ILE A 202 -5.29 17.65 -3.37
C ILE A 202 -6.30 18.33 -2.48
N GLY A 203 -6.36 17.94 -1.20
CA GLY A 203 -7.26 18.57 -0.24
C GLY A 203 -6.89 20.04 0.03
N PRO A 204 -7.83 20.87 0.52
CA PRO A 204 -7.60 22.29 0.78
C PRO A 204 -6.39 22.59 1.68
N ASP A 205 -6.05 21.65 2.58
CA ASP A 205 -4.94 21.80 3.50
C ASP A 205 -3.67 21.05 3.07
N ASP A 206 -3.68 20.29 1.97
CA ASP A 206 -2.62 19.32 1.63
C ASP A 206 -1.49 19.90 0.78
N PHE A 207 -1.68 21.07 0.19
CA PHE A 207 -0.64 21.76 -0.58
C PHE A 207 0.36 22.46 0.36
N LYS A 208 1.46 21.76 0.67
CA LYS A 208 2.38 22.10 1.76
C LYS A 208 3.85 22.22 1.33
N PHE A 209 4.60 23.02 2.08
CA PHE A 209 6.03 23.27 1.90
C PHE A 209 6.77 23.07 3.23
N THR A 210 7.95 22.46 3.18
CA THR A 210 8.86 22.36 4.32
C THR A 210 9.73 23.63 4.37
N VAL A 211 9.70 24.33 5.50
CA VAL A 211 10.49 25.55 5.72
C VAL A 211 11.97 25.19 5.89
N ALA A 212 12.86 25.95 5.25
CA ALA A 212 14.30 25.80 5.38
C ALA A 212 14.96 27.07 5.95
N ASP A 213 16.13 26.92 6.57
CA ASP A 213 16.91 28.07 7.06
C ASP A 213 17.46 28.94 5.91
N THR A 214 17.82 28.32 4.78
CA THR A 214 18.38 28.98 3.60
C THR A 214 17.96 28.26 2.32
N GLY A 215 18.10 28.92 1.16
CA GLY A 215 17.84 28.33 -0.15
C GLY A 215 16.35 28.21 -0.48
N ILE A 216 15.92 27.03 -0.92
CA ILE A 216 14.53 26.76 -1.34
C ILE A 216 13.62 26.75 -0.11
N ASN A 217 12.44 27.38 -0.20
CA ASN A 217 11.51 27.55 0.92
C ASN A 217 12.14 28.27 2.13
N THR A 218 13.11 29.15 1.90
CA THR A 218 13.83 29.85 2.97
C THR A 218 12.89 30.66 3.87
N ILE A 219 13.11 30.55 5.18
CA ILE A 219 12.43 31.28 6.24
C ILE A 219 12.42 32.80 6.00
N THR A 220 13.46 33.34 5.34
CA THR A 220 13.61 34.77 5.04
C THR A 220 12.54 35.30 4.07
N ASN A 221 11.86 34.42 3.35
CA ASN A 221 10.79 34.78 2.43
C ASN A 221 9.40 34.76 3.06
N LEU A 222 9.31 34.30 4.30
CA LEU A 222 8.08 34.16 5.04
C LEU A 222 7.97 35.26 6.10
N THR A 223 6.76 35.72 6.34
CA THR A 223 6.49 36.60 7.48
C THR A 223 6.57 35.82 8.79
N PRO A 224 7.18 36.43 9.83
CA PRO A 224 7.05 35.94 11.19
C PRO A 224 5.57 35.83 11.57
N VAL A 225 5.22 34.89 12.45
CA VAL A 225 3.92 34.94 13.15
C VAL A 225 3.93 36.28 13.95
N GLY A 226 2.89 37.11 13.87
CA GLY A 226 2.46 38.27 14.71
C GLY A 226 3.40 39.05 15.69
N THR A 227 2.81 39.90 16.54
CA THR A 227 3.50 40.44 17.73
C THR A 227 3.52 39.38 18.84
N GLY A 228 4.72 38.99 19.29
CA GLY A 228 4.90 37.92 20.29
C GLY A 228 4.97 36.52 19.69
N ALA A 229 5.41 36.40 18.44
CA ALA A 229 5.06 35.26 17.65
C ALA A 229 6.24 34.72 16.83
N VAL A 230 6.21 33.40 16.63
CA VAL A 230 7.39 32.56 16.38
C VAL A 230 7.68 32.51 14.89
N THR A 231 8.84 32.99 14.44
CA THR A 231 9.30 32.76 13.06
C THR A 231 9.13 31.27 12.69
N PRO A 232 8.54 30.93 11.52
CA PRO A 232 8.36 29.52 11.15
C PRO A 232 9.67 28.76 11.31
N THR A 233 9.72 27.74 12.16
CA THR A 233 10.98 27.06 12.45
C THR A 233 11.42 26.25 11.24
N SER A 234 12.72 26.14 11.02
CA SER A 234 13.28 25.20 10.05
C SER A 234 12.74 23.78 10.28
N ASN A 235 12.46 23.06 9.21
CA ASN A 235 11.80 21.75 9.18
C ASN A 235 10.33 21.73 9.63
N SER A 236 9.73 22.89 9.92
CA SER A 236 8.26 22.98 10.04
C SER A 236 7.60 22.94 8.66
N THR A 237 6.28 22.79 8.66
CA THR A 237 5.49 22.79 7.43
C THR A 237 4.55 23.99 7.40
N ILE A 238 4.54 24.72 6.28
CA ILE A 238 3.52 25.72 5.96
C ILE A 238 2.62 25.22 4.83
N LYS A 239 1.41 25.76 4.72
CA LYS A 239 0.44 25.41 3.66
C LYS A 239 0.15 26.61 2.77
N ALA A 240 -0.04 26.37 1.47
CA ALA A 240 -0.64 27.37 0.60
C ALA A 240 -2.11 27.59 0.99
N HIS A 241 -2.61 28.79 0.73
CA HIS A 241 -4.01 29.12 0.95
C HIS A 241 -4.86 28.57 -0.21
N TYR A 242 -5.78 27.66 0.10
CA TYR A 242 -6.77 27.20 -0.88
C TYR A 242 -7.83 28.26 -1.14
N VAL A 243 -8.06 28.57 -2.42
CA VAL A 243 -9.12 29.50 -2.83
C VAL A 243 -10.40 28.70 -3.02
N ALA A 244 -11.31 28.83 -2.06
CA ALA A 244 -12.61 28.16 -2.13
C ALA A 244 -13.37 28.60 -3.40
N PRO A 245 -14.05 27.65 -4.08
CA PRO A 245 -14.90 27.98 -5.21
C PRO A 245 -16.09 28.84 -4.78
N THR A 246 -16.54 29.70 -5.69
CA THR A 246 -17.76 30.52 -5.53
C THR A 246 -18.71 30.22 -6.68
N GLU A 247 -19.96 30.68 -6.62
CA GLU A 247 -20.92 30.48 -7.71
C GLU A 247 -20.44 31.11 -9.04
N SER A 248 -19.82 32.29 -8.96
CA SER A 248 -19.25 33.00 -10.12
C SER A 248 -17.91 32.44 -10.60
N ASP A 249 -17.19 31.72 -9.74
CA ASP A 249 -15.88 31.14 -10.04
C ASP A 249 -15.76 29.75 -9.40
N LYS A 250 -16.28 28.76 -10.13
CA LYS A 250 -16.56 27.41 -9.61
C LYS A 250 -15.34 26.55 -9.34
N LYS A 251 -14.14 26.90 -9.84
CA LYS A 251 -12.86 26.16 -9.69
C LYS A 251 -13.07 24.65 -9.54
N ASP A 252 -13.59 23.99 -10.56
CA ASP A 252 -14.05 22.59 -10.51
C ASP A 252 -12.94 21.57 -10.82
N GLY A 253 -11.72 22.03 -11.05
CA GLY A 253 -10.56 21.20 -11.36
C GLY A 253 -10.45 20.82 -12.83
N THR A 254 -11.24 21.42 -13.72
CA THR A 254 -11.03 21.37 -15.17
C THR A 254 -9.88 22.28 -15.59
N GLU A 255 -9.31 22.07 -16.79
CA GLU A 255 -8.22 22.90 -17.31
C GLU A 255 -8.58 24.39 -17.38
N ALA A 256 -9.82 24.70 -17.77
CA ALA A 256 -10.32 26.08 -17.84
C ALA A 256 -10.64 26.68 -16.45
N LYS A 257 -10.90 25.85 -15.45
CA LYS A 257 -11.25 26.27 -14.08
C LYS A 257 -10.50 25.42 -13.05
N PRO A 258 -9.16 25.55 -12.99
CA PRO A 258 -8.35 24.75 -12.09
C PRO A 258 -8.64 25.07 -10.63
N PHE A 259 -8.39 24.12 -9.73
CA PHE A 259 -8.32 24.43 -8.30
C PHE A 259 -7.14 25.37 -8.04
N GLU A 260 -7.31 26.34 -7.14
CA GLU A 260 -6.29 27.36 -6.90
C GLU A 260 -5.75 27.33 -5.47
N PHE A 261 -4.43 27.34 -5.37
CA PHE A 261 -3.67 27.54 -4.16
C PHE A 261 -2.83 28.82 -4.27
N GLN A 262 -2.60 29.51 -3.16
CA GLN A 262 -1.91 30.79 -3.15
C GLN A 262 -0.82 30.85 -2.07
N LEU A 263 0.37 31.28 -2.45
CA LEU A 263 1.33 31.91 -1.54
C LEU A 263 1.07 33.42 -1.58
N ARG A 264 0.47 33.92 -0.51
CA ARG A 264 -0.01 35.30 -0.42
C ARG A 264 1.05 36.21 0.18
N LYS A 265 1.08 37.47 -0.25
CA LYS A 265 1.80 38.54 0.44
C LYS A 265 1.12 38.82 1.78
N SER A 266 1.92 39.00 2.82
CA SER A 266 1.39 39.36 4.14
C SER A 266 0.82 40.77 4.15
N THR A 267 -0.29 40.95 4.87
CA THR A 267 -0.78 42.28 5.27
C THR A 267 -0.14 42.67 6.60
N SER A 268 0.86 43.56 6.57
CA SER A 268 1.49 44.19 7.77
C SER A 268 1.63 43.28 9.02
N GLY A 269 2.36 42.16 8.90
CA GLY A 269 2.76 41.32 10.05
C GLY A 269 1.66 40.51 10.74
N LYS A 270 0.48 40.36 10.12
CA LYS A 270 -0.70 39.78 10.80
C LYS A 270 -0.88 38.29 10.61
N THR A 271 -0.46 37.71 9.49
CA THR A 271 -0.68 36.29 9.21
C THR A 271 0.64 35.54 9.09
N PRO A 272 0.90 34.58 9.97
CA PRO A 272 2.11 33.78 9.90
C PRO A 272 2.17 32.85 8.70
N GLY A 273 3.38 32.63 8.17
CA GLY A 273 3.59 31.68 7.08
C GLY A 273 3.11 32.17 5.72
N GLU A 274 2.62 33.41 5.63
CA GLU A 274 2.48 34.15 4.37
C GLU A 274 3.85 34.66 3.91
N LEU A 275 3.96 35.06 2.65
CA LEU A 275 5.16 35.69 2.10
C LEU A 275 5.40 37.06 2.76
N LYS A 276 6.65 37.54 2.74
CA LYS A 276 7.00 38.92 3.13
C LYS A 276 6.06 39.95 2.45
N GLU A 277 5.83 41.09 3.10
CA GLU A 277 4.82 42.09 2.70
C GLU A 277 4.95 42.56 1.24
N ASN A 278 6.19 42.81 0.79
CA ASN A 278 6.46 43.19 -0.59
C ASN A 278 6.41 42.01 -1.58
N GLY A 279 6.11 40.80 -1.14
CA GLY A 279 6.23 39.57 -1.93
C GLY A 279 7.67 39.15 -2.16
N VAL A 280 7.86 38.15 -3.01
CA VAL A 280 9.15 37.51 -3.31
C VAL A 280 9.55 37.71 -4.77
N VAL A 281 10.87 37.73 -5.03
CA VAL A 281 11.44 38.00 -6.35
C VAL A 281 11.81 36.71 -7.09
N ASP A 282 12.33 36.83 -8.31
CA ASP A 282 12.72 35.71 -9.18
C ASP A 282 13.99 34.95 -8.75
N THR A 283 14.60 35.35 -7.64
CA THR A 283 15.67 34.63 -6.93
C THR A 283 15.18 33.93 -5.66
N ASP A 284 13.88 34.02 -5.35
CA ASP A 284 13.24 33.37 -4.21
C ASP A 284 12.54 32.09 -4.68
N TYR A 285 13.10 30.93 -4.33
CA TYR A 285 12.70 29.62 -4.86
C TYR A 285 11.85 28.81 -3.89
N PHE A 286 10.94 27.99 -4.44
CA PHE A 286 10.03 27.14 -3.68
C PHE A 286 9.95 25.71 -4.22
N LYS A 287 9.51 24.79 -3.37
CA LYS A 287 9.04 23.45 -3.74
C LYS A 287 8.03 22.94 -2.70
N ALA A 288 6.93 22.39 -3.16
CA ALA A 288 5.92 21.77 -2.30
C ALA A 288 6.36 20.36 -1.86
N ASP A 289 7.53 20.25 -1.23
CA ASP A 289 8.14 18.96 -0.84
C ASP A 289 7.39 18.23 0.29
N ALA A 290 6.48 18.92 0.98
CA ALA A 290 5.57 18.31 1.95
C ALA A 290 4.21 17.90 1.35
N LEU A 291 3.95 18.23 0.08
CA LEU A 291 2.76 17.75 -0.65
C LEU A 291 2.90 16.25 -0.93
N LYS A 292 1.88 15.48 -0.54
CA LYS A 292 1.75 14.06 -0.84
C LYS A 292 0.51 13.82 -1.69
N LEU A 293 0.69 13.19 -2.84
CA LEU A 293 -0.42 12.82 -3.72
C LEU A 293 -1.03 11.47 -3.29
N PRO A 294 -2.35 11.30 -3.45
CA PRO A 294 -3.03 10.08 -3.07
C PRO A 294 -2.69 8.93 -4.02
N ASN A 295 -2.74 7.72 -3.47
CA ASN A 295 -2.87 6.44 -4.17
C ASN A 295 -2.22 6.31 -5.57
N GLY A 296 -0.92 6.60 -5.71
CA GLY A 296 -0.20 6.42 -6.97
C GLY A 296 -0.41 7.52 -7.99
N ALA A 297 -1.14 8.57 -7.63
CA ALA A 297 -1.27 9.77 -8.46
C ALA A 297 0.09 10.47 -8.60
N PHE A 298 0.30 11.10 -9.75
CA PHE A 298 1.54 11.77 -10.11
C PHE A 298 1.26 13.10 -10.79
N ILE A 299 2.27 13.98 -10.82
CA ILE A 299 2.22 15.21 -11.61
C ILE A 299 2.57 14.88 -13.04
N GLU A 300 1.66 15.16 -13.96
CA GLU A 300 1.98 15.13 -15.39
C GLU A 300 2.84 16.35 -15.72
N VAL A 301 4.01 16.08 -16.28
CA VAL A 301 4.99 17.07 -16.71
C VAL A 301 5.22 16.80 -18.19
N ASP A 302 5.16 17.85 -18.99
CA ASP A 302 5.42 17.77 -20.42
C ASP A 302 6.95 17.62 -20.67
N ALA A 303 7.31 17.01 -21.79
CA ALA A 303 8.69 16.87 -22.25
C ALA A 303 9.31 18.21 -22.70
N THR A 304 8.52 19.29 -22.79
CA THR A 304 9.02 20.62 -23.12
C THR A 304 9.99 21.15 -22.05
N THR A 305 11.00 21.92 -22.46
CA THR A 305 12.01 22.48 -21.55
C THR A 305 11.75 23.94 -21.17
N THR A 306 10.63 24.49 -21.62
CA THR A 306 10.17 25.84 -21.32
C THR A 306 9.16 25.79 -20.17
N ALA A 307 9.60 26.23 -18.99
CA ALA A 307 8.77 26.24 -17.78
C ALA A 307 7.65 27.30 -17.83
N CYS A 308 8.02 28.50 -18.31
CA CYS A 308 7.24 29.72 -18.19
C CYS A 308 7.27 30.53 -19.49
N SER A 309 6.13 31.11 -19.83
CA SER A 309 6.00 32.16 -20.84
C SER A 309 5.56 33.43 -20.12
N GLY A 310 6.52 34.29 -19.76
CA GLY A 310 6.26 35.45 -18.90
C GLY A 310 5.86 35.01 -17.49
N THR A 311 4.69 35.47 -17.02
CA THR A 311 4.15 35.17 -15.67
C THR A 311 3.22 33.95 -15.64
N ASP A 312 3.12 33.19 -16.72
CA ASP A 312 2.32 31.96 -16.80
C ASP A 312 3.25 30.76 -17.04
N CYS A 313 3.27 29.84 -16.07
CA CYS A 313 4.15 28.68 -16.05
C CYS A 313 3.33 27.40 -16.07
N ASN A 314 3.50 26.57 -17.08
CA ASN A 314 2.65 25.38 -17.29
C ASN A 314 3.42 24.07 -17.18
N ASN A 315 4.76 24.11 -17.11
CA ASN A 315 5.58 22.92 -17.08
C ASN A 315 6.58 22.95 -15.92
N VAL A 316 6.06 22.99 -14.69
CA VAL A 316 6.84 22.89 -13.46
C VAL A 316 6.16 21.90 -12.53
N ASN A 317 6.90 20.88 -12.09
CA ASN A 317 6.40 19.98 -11.06
C ASN A 317 6.47 20.70 -9.71
N PRO A 318 5.35 21.00 -9.04
CA PRO A 318 5.38 21.77 -7.79
C PRO A 318 6.11 21.05 -6.66
N ILE A 319 6.11 19.71 -6.62
CA ILE A 319 6.74 18.93 -5.54
C ILE A 319 8.27 19.06 -5.58
N THR A 320 8.85 19.05 -6.78
CA THR A 320 10.29 19.21 -6.97
C THR A 320 10.69 20.65 -7.23
N GLY A 321 9.77 21.49 -7.71
CA GLY A 321 10.01 22.87 -8.14
C GLY A 321 10.74 22.99 -9.49
N ILE A 322 10.95 21.91 -10.23
CA ILE A 322 11.76 21.88 -11.46
C ILE A 322 10.89 21.65 -12.71
N LYS A 323 11.37 22.11 -13.87
CA LYS A 323 10.64 22.06 -15.15
C LYS A 323 10.66 20.73 -15.89
N SER A 324 11.76 19.97 -15.80
CA SER A 324 11.85 18.59 -16.27
C SER A 324 13.23 18.02 -15.91
N GLY A 325 13.26 16.89 -15.20
CA GLY A 325 14.49 16.20 -14.81
C GLY A 325 15.41 16.97 -13.85
N GLY A 326 16.37 16.26 -13.25
CA GLY A 326 17.37 16.85 -12.34
C GLY A 326 16.96 16.92 -10.87
N THR A 327 17.83 17.49 -10.05
CA THR A 327 17.61 17.71 -8.61
C THR A 327 17.31 19.17 -8.36
N ALA A 328 16.36 19.45 -7.47
CA ALA A 328 16.00 20.81 -7.08
C ALA A 328 17.19 21.54 -6.43
N SER A 329 17.59 22.67 -7.01
CA SER A 329 18.57 23.61 -6.47
C SER A 329 18.12 25.04 -6.80
N THR A 330 18.78 26.06 -6.26
CA THR A 330 18.52 27.46 -6.65
C THR A 330 18.81 27.73 -8.13
N THR A 331 19.56 26.88 -8.83
CA THR A 331 19.89 27.06 -10.26
C THR A 331 19.02 26.23 -11.20
N THR A 332 18.29 25.24 -10.68
CA THR A 332 17.43 24.32 -11.45
C THR A 332 15.95 24.41 -11.09
N THR A 333 15.61 25.13 -10.02
CA THR A 333 14.23 25.33 -9.58
C THR A 333 13.62 26.51 -10.33
N ASP A 334 12.50 26.27 -10.98
CA ASP A 334 11.74 27.26 -11.74
C ASP A 334 10.46 27.69 -11.03
N LEU A 335 10.07 26.99 -9.95
CA LEU A 335 9.03 27.46 -9.03
C LEU A 335 9.61 28.57 -8.13
N LYS A 336 9.34 29.83 -8.47
CA LYS A 336 9.96 31.01 -7.85
C LYS A 336 9.06 32.25 -7.97
N GLY A 337 9.43 33.34 -7.29
CA GLY A 337 8.76 34.62 -7.51
C GLY A 337 8.94 35.17 -8.92
N ALA A 338 8.32 36.31 -9.21
CA ALA A 338 8.58 37.07 -10.43
C ALA A 338 9.40 38.33 -10.14
N SER A 339 10.11 38.83 -11.15
CA SER A 339 10.80 40.12 -11.07
C SER A 339 9.80 41.23 -10.68
N SER A 340 10.28 42.23 -9.94
CA SER A 340 9.43 43.33 -9.40
C SER A 340 8.29 42.85 -8.50
N ASN A 341 8.42 41.66 -7.89
CA ASN A 341 7.45 41.08 -6.99
C ASN A 341 6.05 40.92 -7.61
N ALA A 342 5.97 40.78 -8.93
CA ALA A 342 4.72 40.59 -9.64
C ALA A 342 4.07 39.24 -9.27
N LYS A 343 2.76 39.15 -9.51
CA LYS A 343 2.02 37.88 -9.43
C LYS A 343 2.50 36.94 -10.54
N ILE A 344 2.70 35.68 -10.20
CA ILE A 344 3.05 34.61 -11.14
C ILE A 344 2.21 33.36 -10.88
N GLU A 345 1.80 32.69 -11.95
CA GLU A 345 0.92 31.52 -11.91
C GLU A 345 1.65 30.28 -12.42
N TYR A 346 1.55 29.19 -11.65
CA TYR A 346 2.10 27.87 -11.98
C TYR A 346 0.96 26.88 -12.09
N LYS A 347 0.63 26.45 -13.31
CA LYS A 347 -0.38 25.44 -13.61
C LYS A 347 0.25 24.07 -13.72
N PHE A 348 -0.43 23.06 -13.19
CA PHE A 348 0.01 21.67 -13.23
C PHE A 348 -1.18 20.73 -13.18
N THR A 349 -0.97 19.50 -13.65
CA THR A 349 -2.00 18.47 -13.73
C THR A 349 -1.64 17.31 -12.83
N VAL A 350 -2.57 16.89 -11.97
CA VAL A 350 -2.44 15.65 -11.20
C VAL A 350 -3.22 14.56 -11.94
N VAL A 351 -2.53 13.47 -12.27
CA VAL A 351 -3.10 12.30 -12.93
C VAL A 351 -3.21 11.18 -11.90
N ALA A 352 -4.37 10.55 -11.82
CA ALA A 352 -4.60 9.42 -10.93
C ALA A 352 -3.83 8.17 -11.40
N GLN A 353 -3.79 7.13 -10.55
CA GLN A 353 -3.11 5.87 -10.84
C GLN A 353 -3.64 5.14 -12.09
N ASP A 354 -4.90 5.35 -12.45
CA ASP A 354 -5.46 4.83 -13.70
C ASP A 354 -4.80 5.40 -14.97
N GLY A 355 -4.10 6.53 -14.85
CA GLY A 355 -3.46 7.26 -15.95
C GLY A 355 -4.46 7.98 -16.86
N VAL A 356 -5.72 8.11 -16.46
CA VAL A 356 -6.81 8.68 -17.27
C VAL A 356 -7.54 9.80 -16.52
N THR A 357 -7.82 9.60 -15.23
CA THR A 357 -8.51 10.61 -14.42
C THR A 357 -7.54 11.74 -14.08
N LYS A 358 -7.89 12.97 -14.46
CA LYS A 358 -7.05 14.17 -14.30
C LYS A 358 -7.77 15.25 -13.53
N LYS A 359 -7.01 16.04 -12.77
CA LYS A 359 -7.43 17.31 -12.18
C LYS A 359 -6.36 18.37 -12.42
N HIS A 360 -6.80 19.58 -12.74
CA HIS A 360 -5.94 20.71 -13.02
C HIS A 360 -5.90 21.65 -11.82
N TYR A 361 -4.71 22.15 -11.55
CA TYR A 361 -4.41 22.99 -10.41
C TYR A 361 -3.56 24.18 -10.83
N LYS A 362 -3.65 25.23 -10.03
CA LYS A 362 -2.86 26.45 -10.17
C LYS A 362 -2.31 26.85 -8.81
N LEU A 363 -1.01 27.11 -8.74
CA LEU A 363 -0.37 27.79 -7.62
C LEU A 363 -0.04 29.21 -8.04
N THR A 364 -0.51 30.19 -7.27
CA THR A 364 -0.14 31.60 -7.47
C THR A 364 0.84 32.05 -6.40
N ILE A 365 1.95 32.64 -6.81
CA ILE A 365 2.93 33.28 -5.92
C ILE A 365 2.75 34.80 -6.01
N ASN A 366 2.97 35.49 -4.89
CA ASN A 366 2.68 36.93 -4.70
C ASN A 366 1.20 37.28 -4.89
N ALA A 367 0.29 36.36 -4.55
CA ALA A 367 -1.13 36.71 -4.52
C ALA A 367 -1.38 37.78 -3.43
N GLU A 368 -2.32 38.68 -3.65
CA GLU A 368 -2.74 39.62 -2.61
C GLU A 368 -3.47 38.85 -1.49
N ALA A 369 -3.19 39.19 -0.24
CA ALA A 369 -4.05 38.76 0.85
C ALA A 369 -5.43 39.47 0.72
N PRO A 370 -6.53 38.82 1.15
CA PRO A 370 -7.84 39.47 1.16
C PRO A 370 -7.78 40.77 1.97
N VAL A 371 -8.28 41.86 1.39
CA VAL A 371 -8.53 43.09 2.14
C VAL A 371 -9.76 42.86 3.00
N SER A 372 -9.59 42.96 4.33
CA SER A 372 -10.68 42.85 5.31
C SER A 372 -11.56 44.08 5.34
#